data_AF-A0A815CSX2-F1
#
_entry.id   AF-A0A815CSX2-F1
#
_cell.length_a   1.000
_cell.length_b   1.000
_cell.length_c   1.000
_cell.angle_alpha   90.00
_cell.angle_beta   90.00
_cell.angle_gamma   90.00
#
_symmetry.space_group_name_H-M   'P 1'
#
loop_
_entity.id
_entity.type
_entity.pdbx_description
1 polymer ?
#
loop_
_entity_poly.entity_id
_entity_poly.type
_entity_poly.pdbx_seq_one_letter_code
_entity_poly.pdbx_strand_id
1 'polypeptide(L)'
;MFNYRYFLQCNISLLKSIRLINNYSKQSSAFPYLPTNKLPSKPNRKKGITEIRGPYYFPVTQTYLDELLQDWGEYVDGIKFAGGSFSLMPENRLRGLIDIAHKHNCYVSTGGYIERVLASSAGNKQIIKQYLKTCKDLGFDVLEISSGFLSLPADDWTELVKLVLSYDLKAKPEVGIQWGAGGDASIEELENAGTRDPKWLIDRAKRFLDAGAYMIMIESEGITENVKSWRTDVISSITSNLPQDKIMFEAADPEVFAYHIQNSGAHANLFIDHSQIVQLACLRKGIWGTDKTFGRIVTFQD
;
A
#
# COMPACT_ATOMS: atom_id res chain seq x y z
N MET A 1 -53.79 1.70 11.82
CA MET A 1 -53.36 0.64 10.87
C MET A 1 -52.02 1.04 10.29
N PHE A 2 -50.92 0.63 10.93
CA PHE A 2 -49.56 0.94 10.49
C PHE A 2 -49.15 0.04 9.32
N ASN A 3 -48.51 0.65 8.32
CA ASN A 3 -48.36 0.16 6.97
C ASN A 3 -47.30 -0.95 6.85
N TYR A 4 -47.69 -2.21 7.08
CA TYR A 4 -46.82 -3.40 6.99
C TYR A 4 -46.12 -3.58 5.62
N ARG A 5 -46.62 -2.95 4.54
CA ARG A 5 -46.03 -3.05 3.19
C ARG A 5 -44.65 -2.38 3.07
N TYR A 6 -44.40 -1.27 3.77
CA TYR A 6 -43.11 -0.56 3.65
C TYR A 6 -41.95 -1.32 4.32
N PHE A 7 -42.22 -2.02 5.43
CA PHE A 7 -41.19 -2.77 6.16
C PHE A 7 -40.76 -4.05 5.43
N LEU A 8 -41.68 -4.69 4.71
CA LEU A 8 -41.40 -5.86 3.86
C LEU A 8 -40.59 -5.49 2.61
N GLN A 9 -40.89 -4.35 1.99
CA GLN A 9 -40.21 -3.92 0.76
C GLN A 9 -38.76 -3.47 1.02
N CYS A 10 -38.49 -2.86 2.18
CA CYS A 10 -37.15 -2.51 2.64
C CYS A 10 -36.30 -3.76 2.95
N ASN A 11 -36.88 -4.77 3.59
CA ASN A 11 -36.19 -6.04 3.86
C ASN A 11 -35.87 -6.85 2.59
N ILE A 12 -36.75 -6.80 1.57
CA ILE A 12 -36.50 -7.48 0.30
C ILE A 12 -35.41 -6.76 -0.51
N SER A 13 -35.32 -5.43 -0.48
CA SER A 13 -34.22 -4.71 -1.14
C SER A 13 -32.89 -4.95 -0.43
N LEU A 14 -32.88 -4.97 0.91
CA LEU A 14 -31.70 -5.28 1.70
C LEU A 14 -31.21 -6.72 1.47
N LEU A 15 -32.13 -7.69 1.44
CA LEU A 15 -31.81 -9.09 1.13
C LEU A 15 -31.35 -9.30 -0.31
N LYS A 16 -31.86 -8.53 -1.28
CA LYS A 16 -31.36 -8.52 -2.66
C LYS A 16 -29.96 -7.90 -2.75
N SER A 17 -29.70 -6.81 -2.05
CA SER A 17 -28.37 -6.20 -1.96
C SER A 17 -27.36 -7.13 -1.29
N ILE A 18 -27.73 -7.81 -0.20
CA ILE A 18 -26.87 -8.80 0.47
C ILE A 18 -26.62 -10.02 -0.44
N ARG A 19 -27.62 -10.49 -1.21
CA ARG A 19 -27.43 -11.54 -2.22
C ARG A 19 -26.57 -11.11 -3.41
N LEU A 20 -26.69 -9.86 -3.86
CA LEU A 20 -25.84 -9.30 -4.92
C LEU A 20 -24.39 -9.19 -4.44
N ILE A 21 -24.16 -8.64 -3.25
CA ILE A 21 -22.82 -8.51 -2.62
C ILE A 21 -22.16 -9.89 -2.45
N ASN A 22 -22.92 -10.92 -2.05
CA ASN A 22 -22.40 -12.30 -1.93
C ASN A 22 -22.21 -13.03 -3.28
N ASN A 23 -22.74 -12.52 -4.39
CA ASN A 23 -22.55 -13.10 -5.72
C ASN A 23 -21.35 -12.49 -6.48
N TYR A 24 -20.95 -11.25 -6.18
CA TYR A 24 -19.77 -10.64 -6.82
C TYR A 24 -18.45 -11.30 -6.41
N SER A 25 -18.36 -11.87 -5.21
CA SER A 25 -17.16 -12.59 -4.72
C SER A 25 -16.95 -13.97 -5.37
N LYS A 26 -17.84 -14.39 -6.27
CA LYS A 26 -17.78 -15.67 -7.00
C LYS A 26 -17.98 -15.49 -8.51
N GLN A 27 -17.55 -14.36 -9.09
CA GLN A 27 -17.50 -14.27 -10.54
C GLN A 27 -16.47 -15.27 -11.09
N SER A 28 -16.97 -16.38 -11.63
CA SER A 28 -16.17 -17.31 -12.40
C SER A 28 -15.63 -16.59 -13.63
N SER A 29 -14.31 -16.58 -13.81
CA SER A 29 -13.68 -16.16 -15.07
C SER A 29 -14.41 -16.81 -16.25
N ALA A 30 -14.58 -16.07 -17.35
CA ALA A 30 -15.11 -16.63 -18.60
C ALA A 30 -14.20 -17.72 -19.19
N PHE A 31 -12.94 -17.78 -18.76
CA PHE A 31 -11.93 -18.74 -19.22
C PHE A 31 -11.37 -19.56 -18.04
N PRO A 32 -12.19 -20.30 -17.28
CA PRO A 32 -11.76 -20.99 -16.06
C PRO A 32 -10.87 -22.21 -16.34
N TYR A 33 -10.82 -22.67 -17.60
CA TYR A 33 -10.02 -23.79 -18.06
C TYR A 33 -8.58 -23.41 -18.42
N LEU A 34 -8.26 -22.10 -18.51
CA LEU A 34 -6.90 -21.65 -18.72
C LEU A 34 -6.15 -21.59 -17.38
N PRO A 35 -5.04 -22.33 -17.23
CA PRO A 35 -4.28 -22.33 -15.99
C PRO A 35 -3.62 -20.97 -15.78
N THR A 36 -3.67 -20.46 -14.54
CA THR A 36 -3.00 -19.23 -14.12
C THR A 36 -2.45 -19.41 -12.71
N ASN A 37 -1.43 -18.64 -12.36
CA ASN A 37 -0.97 -18.62 -10.97
C ASN A 37 -2.09 -18.12 -10.05
N LYS A 38 -2.19 -18.72 -8.87
CA LYS A 38 -3.15 -18.32 -7.85
C LYS A 38 -2.54 -17.29 -6.89
N LEU A 39 -3.33 -16.27 -6.60
CA LEU A 39 -3.11 -15.36 -5.48
C LEU A 39 -4.10 -15.72 -4.37
N PRO A 40 -3.72 -15.55 -3.09
CA PRO A 40 -4.68 -15.67 -2.00
C PRO A 40 -5.86 -14.71 -2.22
N SER A 41 -7.08 -15.14 -1.92
CA SER A 41 -8.26 -14.28 -2.07
C SER A 41 -8.34 -13.19 -1.00
N LYS A 42 -8.98 -12.08 -1.34
CA LYS A 42 -9.39 -11.04 -0.38
C LYS A 42 -10.49 -11.56 0.55
N PRO A 43 -10.65 -10.99 1.77
CA PRO A 43 -9.89 -9.89 2.35
C PRO A 43 -8.62 -10.31 3.12
N ASN A 44 -8.36 -11.61 3.26
CA ASN A 44 -7.32 -12.12 4.18
C ASN A 44 -5.96 -12.36 3.50
N ARG A 45 -5.66 -11.65 2.40
CA ARG A 45 -4.41 -11.77 1.65
C ARG A 45 -3.24 -11.26 2.51
N LYS A 46 -2.26 -12.14 2.76
CA LYS A 46 -1.04 -11.82 3.55
C LYS A 46 0.24 -11.76 2.72
N LYS A 47 0.16 -12.15 1.45
CA LYS A 47 1.27 -12.17 0.48
C LYS A 47 0.72 -11.84 -0.90
N GLY A 48 1.55 -11.30 -1.77
CA GLY A 48 1.11 -10.80 -3.07
C GLY A 48 0.21 -9.58 -2.93
N ILE A 49 0.37 -8.81 -1.84
CA ILE A 49 -0.43 -7.62 -1.56
C ILE A 49 -0.11 -6.57 -2.61
N THR A 50 -1.14 -5.96 -3.18
CA THR A 50 -1.02 -4.81 -4.07
C THR A 50 -1.63 -3.59 -3.38
N GLU A 51 -0.79 -2.63 -3.02
CA GLU A 51 -1.25 -1.30 -2.63
C GLU A 51 -1.17 -0.39 -3.87
N ILE A 52 -2.20 0.42 -4.12
CA ILE A 52 -2.20 1.38 -5.23
C ILE A 52 -2.08 2.81 -4.72
N ARG A 53 -1.45 3.65 -5.52
CA ARG A 53 -1.44 5.10 -5.30
C ARG A 53 -2.85 5.65 -5.50
N GLY A 54 -3.41 6.21 -4.43
CA GLY A 54 -4.68 6.92 -4.45
C GLY A 54 -4.53 8.37 -4.92
N PRO A 55 -5.33 9.32 -4.39
CA PRO A 55 -5.21 10.74 -4.75
C PRO A 55 -3.80 11.27 -4.49
N TYR A 56 -3.13 11.78 -5.53
CA TYR A 56 -1.87 12.53 -5.47
C TYR A 56 -1.63 13.23 -6.81
N TYR A 57 -0.90 12.60 -7.74
CA TYR A 57 -0.71 13.09 -9.11
C TYR A 57 -2.03 13.20 -9.87
N PHE A 58 -2.93 12.24 -9.62
CA PHE A 58 -4.28 12.24 -10.19
C PHE A 58 -5.31 12.63 -9.11
N PRO A 59 -6.27 13.50 -9.44
CA PRO A 59 -7.42 13.78 -8.58
C PRO A 59 -8.39 12.59 -8.65
N VAL A 60 -8.12 11.55 -7.85
CA VAL A 60 -8.97 10.36 -7.76
C VAL A 60 -10.30 10.74 -7.10
N THR A 61 -11.39 10.60 -7.85
CA THR A 61 -12.75 10.88 -7.39
C THR A 61 -13.44 9.63 -6.86
N GLN A 62 -14.51 9.82 -6.09
CA GLN A 62 -15.31 8.71 -5.55
C GLN A 62 -15.85 7.79 -6.65
N THR A 63 -16.50 8.34 -7.69
CA THR A 63 -17.04 7.55 -8.79
C THR A 63 -15.96 6.77 -9.51
N TYR A 64 -14.84 7.43 -9.83
CA TYR A 64 -13.71 6.77 -10.49
C TYR A 64 -13.16 5.61 -9.66
N LEU A 65 -12.94 5.83 -8.36
CA LEU A 65 -12.42 4.78 -7.48
C LEU A 65 -13.39 3.61 -7.34
N ASP A 66 -14.70 3.89 -7.23
CA ASP A 66 -15.73 2.85 -7.10
C ASP A 66 -15.79 1.96 -8.34
N GLU A 67 -15.80 2.55 -9.54
CA GLU A 67 -15.82 1.81 -10.81
C GLU A 67 -14.51 1.03 -11.05
N LEU A 68 -13.35 1.65 -10.77
CA LEU A 68 -12.05 0.97 -10.87
C LEU A 68 -12.01 -0.27 -9.97
N LEU A 69 -12.44 -0.15 -8.72
CA LEU A 69 -12.43 -1.27 -7.77
C LEU A 69 -13.55 -2.28 -8.05
N GLN A 70 -14.65 -1.86 -8.67
CA GLN A 70 -15.69 -2.78 -9.11
C GLN A 70 -15.18 -3.80 -10.15
N ASP A 71 -14.32 -3.36 -11.07
CA ASP A 71 -13.77 -4.23 -12.12
C ASP A 71 -12.46 -4.90 -11.71
N TRP A 72 -11.60 -4.19 -10.97
CA TRP A 72 -10.22 -4.61 -10.70
C TRP A 72 -9.91 -4.83 -9.21
N GLY A 73 -10.89 -4.67 -8.32
CA GLY A 73 -10.70 -4.69 -6.86
C GLY A 73 -10.26 -6.03 -6.28
N GLU A 74 -10.40 -7.15 -7.01
CA GLU A 74 -9.81 -8.43 -6.60
C GLU A 74 -8.27 -8.37 -6.56
N TYR A 75 -7.67 -7.50 -7.38
CA TYR A 75 -6.22 -7.35 -7.51
C TYR A 75 -5.62 -6.21 -6.68
N VAL A 76 -6.44 -5.49 -5.90
CA VAL A 76 -6.03 -4.34 -5.08
C VAL A 76 -6.37 -4.62 -3.63
N ASP A 77 -5.40 -4.52 -2.73
CA ASP A 77 -5.58 -4.76 -1.30
C ASP A 77 -5.63 -3.48 -0.48
N GLY A 78 -4.94 -2.43 -0.94
CA GLY A 78 -4.86 -1.17 -0.22
C GLY A 78 -4.72 0.04 -1.13
N ILE A 79 -5.00 1.21 -0.58
CA ILE A 79 -4.92 2.50 -1.28
C ILE A 79 -4.14 3.48 -0.40
N LYS A 80 -3.01 4.00 -0.90
CA LYS A 80 -2.16 5.00 -0.22
C LYS A 80 -2.51 6.40 -0.68
N PHE A 81 -2.94 7.27 0.25
CA PHE A 81 -3.20 8.68 -0.02
C PHE A 81 -1.89 9.48 0.07
N ALA A 82 -1.11 9.44 -1.01
CA ALA A 82 0.26 9.93 -1.01
C ALA A 82 0.38 11.46 -0.84
N GLY A 83 1.51 11.91 -0.31
CA GLY A 83 1.87 13.33 -0.18
C GLY A 83 0.96 14.17 0.72
N GLY A 84 0.06 13.56 1.49
CA GLY A 84 -0.88 14.32 2.31
C GLY A 84 -2.04 14.96 1.56
N SER A 85 -2.27 14.57 0.31
CA SER A 85 -3.33 15.11 -0.56
C SER A 85 -4.72 15.12 0.10
N PHE A 86 -4.99 14.13 0.95
CA PHE A 86 -6.24 14.00 1.71
C PHE A 86 -6.51 15.19 2.63
N SER A 87 -5.48 15.90 3.09
CA SER A 87 -5.63 17.08 3.96
C SER A 87 -6.26 18.29 3.23
N LEU A 88 -6.28 18.27 1.89
CA LEU A 88 -6.92 19.30 1.07
C LEU A 88 -8.42 19.05 0.88
N MET A 89 -8.90 17.84 1.22
CA MET A 89 -10.28 17.44 0.95
C MET A 89 -11.21 17.86 2.09
N PRO A 90 -12.44 18.33 1.78
CA PRO A 90 -13.49 18.42 2.79
C PRO A 90 -13.73 17.06 3.46
N GLU A 91 -13.95 17.05 4.77
CA GLU A 91 -14.03 15.81 5.56
C GLU A 91 -15.06 14.81 5.00
N ASN A 92 -16.24 15.28 4.59
CA ASN A 92 -17.28 14.43 4.02
C ASN A 92 -16.85 13.75 2.70
N ARG A 93 -16.01 14.43 1.91
CA ARG A 93 -15.47 13.86 0.65
C ARG A 93 -14.39 12.83 0.94
N LEU A 94 -13.53 13.12 1.91
CA LEU A 94 -12.51 12.19 2.38
C LEU A 94 -13.13 10.90 2.94
N ARG A 95 -14.10 11.03 3.85
CA ARG A 95 -14.84 9.88 4.41
C ARG A 95 -15.48 9.03 3.31
N GLY A 96 -16.14 9.65 2.33
CA GLY A 96 -16.74 8.88 1.25
C GLY A 96 -15.74 8.15 0.34
N LEU A 97 -14.50 8.65 0.19
CA LEU A 97 -13.44 7.89 -0.51
C LEU A 97 -12.98 6.68 0.31
N ILE A 98 -12.84 6.85 1.63
CA ILE A 98 -12.49 5.77 2.56
C ILE A 98 -13.60 4.70 2.57
N ASP A 99 -14.86 5.12 2.65
CA ASP A 99 -16.02 4.21 2.62
C ASP A 99 -16.06 3.39 1.33
N ILE A 100 -15.70 3.97 0.17
CA ILE A 100 -15.59 3.25 -1.10
C ILE A 100 -14.44 2.23 -1.07
N ALA A 101 -13.28 2.59 -0.54
CA ALA A 101 -12.18 1.65 -0.39
C ALA A 101 -12.61 0.44 0.46
N HIS A 102 -13.23 0.70 1.62
CA HIS A 102 -13.73 -0.34 2.52
C HIS A 102 -14.85 -1.18 1.92
N LYS A 103 -15.78 -0.58 1.16
CA LYS A 103 -16.82 -1.30 0.39
C LYS A 103 -16.22 -2.40 -0.49
N HIS A 104 -15.03 -2.17 -1.05
CA HIS A 104 -14.30 -3.13 -1.89
C HIS A 104 -13.27 -3.96 -1.14
N ASN A 105 -13.32 -4.00 0.20
CA ASN A 105 -12.36 -4.71 1.06
C ASN A 105 -10.91 -4.26 0.84
N CYS A 106 -10.69 -2.99 0.50
CA CYS A 106 -9.36 -2.38 0.43
C CYS A 106 -9.08 -1.59 1.71
N TYR A 107 -7.90 -1.74 2.30
CA TYR A 107 -7.49 -0.87 3.41
C TYR A 107 -7.04 0.50 2.89
N VAL A 108 -7.06 1.53 3.74
CA VAL A 108 -6.57 2.87 3.39
C VAL A 108 -5.34 3.24 4.22
N SER A 109 -4.29 3.70 3.54
CA SER A 109 -3.04 4.20 4.13
C SER A 109 -2.94 5.72 4.00
N THR A 110 -2.43 6.38 5.03
CA THR A 110 -2.24 7.84 5.06
C THR A 110 -1.13 8.36 4.15
N GLY A 111 -0.24 7.48 3.68
CA GLY A 111 1.07 7.91 3.18
C GLY A 111 1.93 8.59 4.27
N GLY A 112 3.13 9.04 3.89
CA GLY A 112 4.11 9.70 4.78
C GLY A 112 3.73 11.07 5.38
N TYR A 113 2.44 11.46 5.41
CA TYR A 113 2.05 12.81 5.88
C TYR A 113 2.42 13.10 7.35
N ILE A 114 2.67 12.06 8.16
CA ILE A 114 3.15 12.25 9.53
C ILE A 114 4.47 13.02 9.59
N GLU A 115 5.31 12.94 8.56
CA GLU A 115 6.54 13.71 8.45
C GLU A 115 6.29 15.22 8.50
N ARG A 116 5.29 15.70 7.75
CA ARG A 116 4.85 17.11 7.83
C ARG A 116 4.30 17.45 9.21
N VAL A 117 3.58 16.53 9.86
CA VAL A 117 3.05 16.74 11.22
C VAL A 117 4.19 16.86 12.24
N LEU A 118 5.19 15.98 12.17
CA LEU A 118 6.39 16.01 13.02
C LEU A 118 7.16 17.32 12.82
N ALA A 119 7.43 17.69 11.56
CA ALA A 119 8.18 18.89 11.20
C ALA A 119 7.47 20.17 11.71
N SER A 120 6.19 20.34 11.36
CA SER A 120 5.44 21.55 11.70
C SER A 120 5.11 21.70 13.18
N SER A 121 5.14 20.60 13.94
CA SER A 121 4.90 20.59 15.38
C SER A 121 6.15 20.52 16.23
N ALA A 122 7.34 20.48 15.62
CA ALA A 122 8.61 20.20 16.30
C ALA A 122 8.54 18.96 17.21
N GLY A 123 7.86 17.90 16.74
CA GLY A 123 7.68 16.66 17.50
C GLY A 123 6.73 16.75 18.69
N ASN A 124 5.85 17.75 18.76
CA ASN A 124 4.90 17.88 19.87
C ASN A 124 3.96 16.67 19.95
N LYS A 125 4.14 15.85 21.00
CA LYS A 125 3.38 14.60 21.22
C LYS A 125 1.88 14.80 21.27
N GLN A 126 1.38 15.94 21.73
CA GLN A 126 -0.07 16.19 21.81
C GLN A 126 -0.67 16.42 20.41
N ILE A 127 0.03 17.14 19.54
CA ILE A 127 -0.40 17.36 18.14
C ILE A 127 -0.38 16.02 17.37
N ILE A 128 0.67 15.22 17.56
CA ILE A 128 0.78 13.89 16.95
C ILE A 128 -0.38 13.00 17.40
N LYS A 129 -0.67 12.94 18.70
CA LYS A 129 -1.81 12.19 19.25
C LYS A 129 -3.15 12.62 18.67
N GLN A 130 -3.35 13.92 18.50
CA GLN A 130 -4.56 14.44 17.84
C GLN A 130 -4.64 14.00 16.39
N TYR A 131 -3.53 14.06 15.63
CA TYR A 131 -3.48 13.58 14.26
C TYR A 131 -3.83 12.08 14.16
N LEU A 132 -3.23 11.23 15.00
CA LEU A 132 -3.52 9.79 15.03
C LEU A 132 -4.99 9.50 15.36
N LYS A 133 -5.56 10.22 16.33
CA LYS A 133 -6.98 10.11 16.67
C LYS A 133 -7.84 10.49 15.47
N THR A 134 -7.54 11.61 14.80
CA THR A 134 -8.27 12.06 13.62
C THR A 134 -8.19 11.03 12.48
N CYS A 135 -7.01 10.48 12.20
CA CYS A 135 -6.85 9.41 11.21
C CYS A 135 -7.74 8.20 11.53
N LYS A 136 -7.75 7.76 12.78
CA LYS A 136 -8.59 6.64 13.21
C LYS A 136 -10.08 6.96 13.09
N ASP A 137 -10.50 8.13 13.54
CA ASP A 137 -11.90 8.59 13.48
C ASP A 137 -12.41 8.75 12.04
N LEU A 138 -11.52 9.08 11.10
CA LEU A 138 -11.83 9.17 9.67
C LEU A 138 -11.97 7.79 9.00
N GLY A 139 -11.42 6.74 9.60
CA GLY A 139 -11.45 5.38 9.08
C GLY A 139 -10.17 4.94 8.36
N PHE A 140 -9.03 5.61 8.54
CA PHE A 140 -7.76 5.05 8.07
C PHE A 140 -7.42 3.75 8.81
N ASP A 141 -6.83 2.80 8.09
CA ASP A 141 -6.43 1.50 8.64
C ASP A 141 -4.93 1.45 8.94
N VAL A 142 -4.15 2.04 8.04
CA VAL A 142 -2.69 2.01 8.05
C VAL A 142 -2.19 3.44 8.20
N LEU A 143 -1.30 3.63 9.17
CA LEU A 143 -0.51 4.85 9.24
C LEU A 143 0.90 4.55 8.74
N GLU A 144 1.24 5.17 7.63
CA GLU A 144 2.59 5.11 7.10
C GLU A 144 3.48 6.13 7.81
N ILE A 145 4.68 5.69 8.22
CA ILE A 145 5.60 6.50 9.01
C ILE A 145 6.88 6.71 8.21
N SER A 146 6.94 7.81 7.45
CA SER A 146 8.14 8.22 6.72
C SER A 146 9.03 9.13 7.58
N SER A 147 10.31 9.17 7.21
CA SER A 147 11.29 10.14 7.72
C SER A 147 12.33 10.48 6.65
N GLY A 148 11.91 10.62 5.38
CA GLY A 148 12.80 10.83 4.24
C GLY A 148 13.53 12.16 4.30
N PHE A 149 12.86 13.19 4.85
CA PHE A 149 13.33 14.57 5.00
C PHE A 149 13.68 14.94 6.45
N LEU A 150 13.30 14.10 7.42
CA LEU A 150 13.54 14.33 8.84
C LEU A 150 14.66 13.47 9.40
N SER A 151 15.48 14.09 10.26
CA SER A 151 16.41 13.36 11.11
C SER A 151 15.68 12.93 12.38
N LEU A 152 15.19 11.69 12.38
CA LEU A 152 14.52 11.08 13.54
C LEU A 152 15.41 9.98 14.13
N PRO A 153 15.79 10.05 15.42
CA PRO A 153 16.49 8.97 16.09
C PRO A 153 15.71 7.65 16.00
N ALA A 154 16.40 6.52 15.88
CA ALA A 154 15.76 5.22 15.75
C ALA A 154 14.86 4.88 16.96
N ASP A 155 15.24 5.36 18.14
CA ASP A 155 14.46 5.22 19.38
C ASP A 155 13.12 5.95 19.28
N ASP A 156 13.14 7.23 18.88
CA ASP A 156 11.92 8.04 18.72
C ASP A 156 11.03 7.50 17.61
N TRP A 157 11.60 7.02 16.51
CA TRP A 157 10.84 6.38 15.44
C TRP A 157 10.17 5.08 15.91
N THR A 158 10.87 4.29 16.72
CA THR A 158 10.31 3.07 17.34
C THR A 158 9.18 3.42 18.31
N GLU A 159 9.33 4.47 19.11
CA GLU A 159 8.25 4.95 19.98
C GLU A 159 7.06 5.47 19.18
N LEU A 160 7.29 6.07 18.03
CA LEU A 160 6.23 6.47 17.13
C LEU A 160 5.45 5.25 16.60
N VAL A 161 6.13 4.17 16.21
CA VAL A 161 5.49 2.90 15.84
C VAL A 161 4.54 2.42 16.95
N LYS A 162 5.03 2.37 18.20
CA LYS A 162 4.21 1.94 19.35
C LYS A 162 3.04 2.88 19.60
N LEU A 163 3.24 4.18 19.44
CA LEU A 163 2.18 5.18 19.59
C LEU A 163 1.08 4.95 18.55
N VAL A 164 1.42 4.72 17.29
CA VAL A 164 0.43 4.39 16.24
C VAL A 164 -0.40 3.16 16.60
N LEU A 165 0.25 2.10 17.06
CA LEU A 165 -0.43 0.87 17.47
C LEU A 165 -1.41 1.12 18.63
N SER A 166 -1.09 2.03 19.56
CA SER A 166 -1.97 2.38 20.68
C SER A 166 -3.27 3.10 20.29
N TYR A 167 -3.39 3.53 19.03
CA TYR A 167 -4.61 4.13 18.44
C TYR A 167 -5.35 3.16 17.51
N ASP A 168 -5.07 1.86 17.60
CA ASP A 168 -5.67 0.81 16.76
C ASP A 168 -5.47 1.04 15.25
N LEU A 169 -4.32 1.63 14.89
CA LEU A 169 -3.85 1.78 13.52
C LEU A 169 -2.70 0.81 13.26
N LYS A 170 -2.60 0.30 12.03
CA LYS A 170 -1.45 -0.51 11.60
C LYS A 170 -0.29 0.42 11.27
N ALA A 171 0.81 0.33 12.01
CA ALA A 171 2.02 1.07 11.70
C ALA A 171 2.74 0.44 10.50
N LYS A 172 3.02 1.24 9.46
CA LYS A 172 3.81 0.84 8.30
C LYS A 172 4.98 1.82 8.07
N PRO A 173 6.10 1.68 8.79
CA PRO A 173 7.26 2.53 8.58
C PRO A 173 7.84 2.39 7.18
N GLU A 174 8.28 3.51 6.62
CA GLU A 174 8.93 3.58 5.31
C GLU A 174 10.43 3.84 5.49
N VAL A 175 11.25 2.95 4.95
CA VAL A 175 12.71 3.01 5.08
C VAL A 175 13.37 2.97 3.71
N GLY A 176 14.31 3.87 3.48
CA GLY A 176 15.14 3.94 2.30
C GLY A 176 16.62 4.05 2.66
N ILE A 177 17.49 3.89 1.67
CA ILE A 177 18.94 4.14 1.82
C ILE A 177 19.32 5.57 1.46
N GLN A 178 18.43 6.31 0.79
CA GLN A 178 18.68 7.65 0.31
C GLN A 178 18.19 8.69 1.31
N TRP A 179 19.02 9.69 1.62
CA TRP A 179 18.57 10.86 2.36
C TRP A 179 17.84 11.83 1.43
N GLY A 180 16.71 12.39 1.88
CA GLY A 180 15.87 13.28 1.08
C GLY A 180 14.91 12.56 0.13
N ALA A 181 14.74 11.25 0.28
CA ALA A 181 13.83 10.45 -0.53
C ALA A 181 12.34 10.73 -0.23
N GLY A 182 11.49 10.51 -1.23
CA GLY A 182 10.04 10.69 -1.20
C GLY A 182 9.57 12.01 -1.84
N GLY A 183 10.43 12.65 -2.62
CA GLY A 183 10.31 14.07 -3.00
C GLY A 183 10.57 14.40 -4.47
N ASP A 184 10.77 13.40 -5.33
CA ASP A 184 11.10 13.58 -6.75
C ASP A 184 12.38 14.42 -6.96
N ALA A 185 13.40 14.17 -6.11
CA ALA A 185 14.68 14.86 -6.19
C ALA A 185 15.54 14.35 -7.35
N SER A 186 16.37 15.22 -7.94
CA SER A 186 17.26 14.80 -9.04
C SER A 186 18.36 13.85 -8.55
N ILE A 187 18.89 13.03 -9.48
CA ILE A 187 20.00 12.11 -9.18
C ILE A 187 21.20 12.85 -8.56
N GLU A 188 21.52 14.04 -9.06
CA GLU A 188 22.66 14.84 -8.57
C GLU A 188 22.44 15.36 -7.14
N GLU A 189 21.23 15.81 -6.81
CA GLU A 189 20.87 16.24 -5.45
C GLU A 189 20.98 15.07 -4.45
N LEU A 190 20.51 13.90 -4.85
CA LEU A 190 20.52 12.68 -4.04
C LEU A 190 21.94 12.11 -3.86
N GLU A 191 22.75 12.09 -4.92
CA GLU A 191 24.16 11.68 -4.83
C GLU A 191 24.94 12.60 -3.85
N ASN A 192 24.67 13.91 -3.87
CA ASN A 192 25.27 14.87 -2.94
C ASN A 192 24.79 14.71 -1.49
N ALA A 193 23.51 14.36 -1.30
CA ALA A 193 22.96 14.03 0.02
C ALA A 193 23.55 12.75 0.63
N GLY A 194 24.05 11.85 -0.23
CA GLY A 194 24.68 10.60 0.14
C GLY A 194 23.70 9.44 0.37
N THR A 195 24.23 8.22 0.28
CA THR A 195 23.48 6.97 0.52
C THR A 195 23.93 6.29 1.82
N ARG A 196 23.03 5.50 2.39
CA ARG A 196 23.25 4.71 3.60
C ARG A 196 23.52 3.25 3.24
N ASP A 197 24.23 2.57 4.12
CA ASP A 197 24.47 1.13 4.01
C ASP A 197 23.12 0.35 4.11
N PRO A 198 22.90 -0.70 3.31
CA PRO A 198 21.72 -1.57 3.44
C PRO A 198 21.46 -2.06 4.86
N LYS A 199 22.51 -2.31 5.65
CA LYS A 199 22.43 -2.69 7.06
C LYS A 199 21.69 -1.66 7.90
N TRP A 200 21.87 -0.36 7.63
CA TRP A 200 21.18 0.71 8.35
C TRP A 200 19.66 0.58 8.24
N LEU A 201 19.19 0.25 7.03
CA LEU A 201 17.77 0.03 6.72
C LEU A 201 17.28 -1.27 7.38
N ILE A 202 18.04 -2.37 7.22
CA ILE A 202 17.67 -3.69 7.76
C ILE A 202 17.57 -3.67 9.29
N ASP A 203 18.51 -3.04 9.98
CA ASP A 203 18.52 -2.97 11.45
C ASP A 203 17.30 -2.19 11.97
N ARG A 204 16.89 -1.11 11.27
CA ARG A 204 15.67 -0.36 11.59
C ARG A 204 14.41 -1.14 11.31
N ALA A 205 14.32 -1.76 10.14
CA ALA A 205 13.20 -2.60 9.78
C ALA A 205 12.97 -3.71 10.83
N LYS A 206 14.02 -4.42 11.25
CA LYS A 206 13.95 -5.42 12.33
C LYS A 206 13.42 -4.82 13.62
N ARG A 207 13.98 -3.68 14.04
CA ARG A 207 13.54 -2.98 15.25
C ARG A 207 12.08 -2.56 15.21
N PHE A 208 11.58 -2.10 14.06
CA PHE A 208 10.18 -1.70 13.91
C PHE A 208 9.25 -2.92 13.90
N LEU A 209 9.66 -4.02 13.27
CA LEU A 209 8.93 -5.29 13.32
C LEU A 209 8.85 -5.82 14.76
N ASP A 210 9.95 -5.77 15.52
CA ASP A 210 9.98 -6.15 16.94
C ASP A 210 9.06 -5.26 17.80
N ALA A 211 8.90 -3.99 17.41
CA ALA A 211 7.95 -3.06 18.04
C ALA A 211 6.49 -3.27 17.62
N GLY A 212 6.21 -4.21 16.72
CA GLY A 212 4.86 -4.57 16.27
C GLY A 212 4.42 -3.92 14.96
N ALA A 213 5.34 -3.36 14.17
CA ALA A 213 4.99 -2.84 12.84
C ALA A 213 4.28 -3.92 12.00
N TYR A 214 3.22 -3.49 11.32
CA TYR A 214 2.42 -4.38 10.47
C TYR A 214 3.25 -4.88 9.28
N MET A 215 3.98 -3.96 8.65
CA MET A 215 4.77 -4.14 7.44
C MET A 215 5.80 -3.01 7.34
N ILE A 216 6.88 -3.23 6.60
CA ILE A 216 7.89 -2.23 6.28
C ILE A 216 7.75 -1.86 4.81
N MET A 217 7.56 -0.57 4.52
CA MET A 217 7.64 -0.04 3.16
C MET A 217 9.11 0.22 2.82
N ILE A 218 9.55 -0.24 1.66
CA ILE A 218 10.89 0.00 1.12
C ILE A 218 10.77 1.04 0.01
N GLU A 219 11.39 2.19 0.25
CA GLU A 219 11.46 3.31 -0.69
C GLU A 219 12.31 2.95 -1.93
N SER A 220 11.83 3.29 -3.13
CA SER A 220 12.50 3.02 -4.41
C SER A 220 13.63 4.01 -4.71
N GLU A 221 13.53 5.25 -4.23
CA GLU A 221 14.55 6.28 -4.41
C GLU A 221 15.92 5.84 -3.83
N GLY A 222 16.95 5.90 -4.68
CA GLY A 222 18.30 5.42 -4.36
C GLY A 222 18.50 3.91 -4.53
N ILE A 223 17.47 3.14 -4.84
CA ILE A 223 17.56 1.70 -5.13
C ILE A 223 17.28 1.41 -6.60
N THR A 224 16.08 1.75 -7.06
CA THR A 224 15.61 1.54 -8.45
C THR A 224 15.19 2.85 -9.11
N GLU A 225 14.94 3.88 -8.32
CA GLU A 225 14.56 5.22 -8.76
C GLU A 225 15.70 6.20 -8.46
N ASN A 226 15.86 7.22 -9.30
CA ASN A 226 16.89 8.25 -9.21
C ASN A 226 18.33 7.69 -9.04
N VAL A 227 18.63 6.57 -9.70
CA VAL A 227 19.97 5.95 -9.76
C VAL A 227 20.40 5.73 -11.19
N LYS A 228 21.70 5.85 -11.45
CA LYS A 228 22.29 5.52 -12.77
C LYS A 228 22.27 4.02 -13.08
N SER A 229 22.24 3.19 -12.03
CA SER A 229 22.24 1.74 -12.09
C SER A 229 21.54 1.19 -10.86
N TRP A 230 20.61 0.25 -11.06
CA TRP A 230 19.85 -0.34 -9.96
C TRP A 230 20.73 -1.05 -8.93
N ARG A 231 20.47 -0.75 -7.66
CA ARG A 231 21.12 -1.35 -6.50
C ARG A 231 20.47 -2.68 -6.12
N THR A 232 20.54 -3.64 -7.03
CA THR A 232 19.98 -4.99 -6.84
C THR A 232 20.60 -5.73 -5.64
N ASP A 233 21.82 -5.35 -5.23
CA ASP A 233 22.48 -5.78 -4.00
C ASP A 233 21.70 -5.41 -2.74
N VAL A 234 21.08 -4.22 -2.72
CA VAL A 234 20.24 -3.75 -1.61
C VAL A 234 18.97 -4.60 -1.53
N ILE A 235 18.29 -4.83 -2.66
CA ILE A 235 17.08 -5.67 -2.73
C ILE A 235 17.39 -7.10 -2.25
N SER A 236 18.50 -7.68 -2.71
CA SER A 236 18.97 -9.01 -2.28
C SER A 236 19.24 -9.05 -0.78
N SER A 237 19.90 -8.02 -0.24
CA SER A 237 20.20 -7.92 1.20
C SER A 237 18.93 -7.83 2.04
N ILE A 238 17.94 -7.04 1.62
CA ILE A 238 16.64 -6.87 2.28
C ILE A 238 15.88 -8.20 2.30
N THR A 239 15.69 -8.82 1.12
CA THR A 239 14.93 -10.07 0.98
C THR A 239 15.60 -11.26 1.68
N SER A 240 16.92 -11.23 1.87
CA SER A 240 17.65 -12.25 2.64
C SER A 240 17.55 -12.09 4.16
N ASN A 241 17.19 -10.89 4.65
CA ASN A 241 17.26 -10.57 6.09
C ASN A 241 15.92 -10.24 6.73
N LEU A 242 14.87 -9.98 5.94
CA LEU A 242 13.54 -9.61 6.42
C LEU A 242 12.48 -10.60 5.93
N PRO A 243 11.41 -10.86 6.70
CA PRO A 243 10.34 -11.75 6.27
C PRO A 243 9.60 -11.17 5.05
N GLN A 244 9.42 -11.97 4.01
CA GLN A 244 8.80 -11.54 2.74
C GLN A 244 7.38 -11.01 2.93
N ASP A 245 6.60 -11.59 3.84
CA ASP A 245 5.23 -11.17 4.18
C ASP A 245 5.18 -9.87 5.01
N LYS A 246 6.34 -9.37 5.45
CA LYS A 246 6.51 -8.17 6.28
C LYS A 246 7.17 -7.00 5.57
N ILE A 247 7.50 -7.15 4.29
CA ILE A 247 8.06 -6.07 3.47
C ILE A 247 7.16 -5.82 2.27
N MET A 248 7.12 -4.56 1.84
CA MET A 248 6.48 -4.08 0.62
C MET A 248 7.45 -3.14 -0.08
N PHE A 249 7.63 -3.31 -1.39
CA PHE A 249 8.48 -2.43 -2.18
C PHE A 249 7.64 -1.39 -2.91
N GLU A 250 8.06 -0.13 -2.87
CA GLU A 250 7.62 0.87 -3.84
C GLU A 250 8.10 0.46 -5.23
N ALA A 251 7.17 0.34 -6.17
CA ALA A 251 7.39 -0.22 -7.49
C ALA A 251 6.44 0.43 -8.50
N ALA A 252 6.31 1.76 -8.45
CA ALA A 252 5.41 2.54 -9.30
C ALA A 252 5.89 2.69 -10.76
N ASP A 253 6.94 1.96 -11.16
CA ASP A 253 7.40 1.79 -12.54
C ASP A 253 7.22 0.32 -12.98
N PRO A 254 6.69 0.05 -14.20
CA PRO A 254 6.51 -1.31 -14.69
C PRO A 254 7.74 -2.20 -14.74
N GLU A 255 8.91 -1.65 -15.03
CA GLU A 255 10.15 -2.41 -15.01
C GLU A 255 10.53 -2.82 -13.59
N VAL A 256 10.26 -1.95 -12.60
CA VAL A 256 10.56 -2.19 -11.19
C VAL A 256 9.67 -3.28 -10.61
N PHE A 257 8.34 -3.20 -10.78
CA PHE A 257 7.49 -4.31 -10.29
C PHE A 257 7.78 -5.61 -11.05
N ALA A 258 8.13 -5.55 -12.34
CA ALA A 258 8.49 -6.74 -13.10
C ALA A 258 9.74 -7.43 -12.54
N TYR A 259 10.75 -6.63 -12.15
CA TYR A 259 11.94 -7.14 -11.48
C TYR A 259 11.61 -7.83 -10.15
N HIS A 260 10.76 -7.23 -9.32
CA HIS A 260 10.34 -7.87 -8.06
C HIS A 260 9.57 -9.16 -8.28
N ILE A 261 8.67 -9.23 -9.26
CA ILE A 261 7.96 -10.48 -9.58
C ILE A 261 8.92 -11.54 -10.12
N GLN A 262 9.91 -11.16 -10.93
CA GLN A 262 10.91 -12.10 -11.46
C GLN A 262 11.78 -12.71 -10.34
N ASN A 263 12.17 -11.92 -9.34
CA ASN A 263 13.14 -12.35 -8.32
C ASN A 263 12.48 -12.86 -7.03
N SER A 264 11.29 -12.38 -6.69
CA SER A 264 10.57 -12.73 -5.45
C SER A 264 9.28 -13.51 -5.71
N GLY A 265 8.93 -13.74 -6.97
CA GLY A 265 7.76 -14.49 -7.40
C GLY A 265 6.46 -13.69 -7.37
N ALA A 266 5.38 -14.34 -7.81
CA ALA A 266 4.04 -13.74 -7.92
C ALA A 266 3.45 -13.25 -6.59
N HIS A 267 4.09 -13.53 -5.45
CA HIS A 267 3.63 -13.17 -4.10
C HIS A 267 4.43 -12.03 -3.45
N ALA A 268 5.28 -11.31 -4.19
CA ALA A 268 5.90 -10.07 -3.69
C ALA A 268 4.84 -9.04 -3.28
N ASN A 269 4.99 -8.30 -2.17
CA ASN A 269 4.08 -7.21 -1.83
C ASN A 269 4.58 -5.91 -2.46
N LEU A 270 3.72 -5.21 -3.18
CA LEU A 270 4.12 -4.09 -4.02
C LEU A 270 3.16 -2.91 -3.85
N PHE A 271 3.74 -1.72 -3.82
CA PHE A 271 3.04 -0.47 -4.00
C PHE A 271 3.24 0.04 -5.43
N ILE A 272 2.16 0.25 -6.17
CA ILE A 272 2.20 0.64 -7.60
C ILE A 272 1.32 1.85 -7.87
N ASP A 273 1.43 2.45 -9.07
CA ASP A 273 0.43 3.41 -9.50
C ASP A 273 -0.91 2.71 -9.83
N HIS A 274 -2.03 3.37 -9.59
CA HIS A 274 -3.36 2.79 -9.85
C HIS A 274 -3.61 2.50 -11.34
N SER A 275 -2.92 3.17 -12.26
CA SER A 275 -2.99 2.88 -13.69
C SER A 275 -2.36 1.53 -14.08
N GLN A 276 -1.54 0.94 -13.20
CA GLN A 276 -0.72 -0.24 -13.49
C GLN A 276 -1.33 -1.57 -13.01
N ILE A 277 -2.51 -1.54 -12.38
CA ILE A 277 -3.17 -2.71 -11.77
C ILE A 277 -3.26 -3.88 -12.75
N VAL A 278 -3.73 -3.62 -13.97
CA VAL A 278 -3.97 -4.67 -14.97
C VAL A 278 -2.66 -5.35 -15.38
N GLN A 279 -1.60 -4.56 -15.57
CA GLN A 279 -0.29 -5.07 -15.98
C GLN A 279 0.31 -5.95 -14.89
N LEU A 280 0.30 -5.51 -13.63
CA LEU A 280 0.78 -6.31 -12.51
C LEU A 280 -0.05 -7.58 -12.32
N ALA A 281 -1.38 -7.50 -12.43
CA ALA A 281 -2.27 -8.65 -12.29
C ALA A 281 -1.99 -9.71 -13.36
N CYS A 282 -1.81 -9.31 -14.63
CA CYS A 282 -1.45 -10.22 -15.71
C CYS A 282 -0.11 -10.89 -15.46
N LEU A 283 0.88 -10.13 -14.99
CA LEU A 283 2.21 -10.64 -14.70
C LEU A 283 2.20 -11.65 -13.55
N ARG A 284 1.54 -11.33 -12.43
CA ARG A 284 1.40 -12.24 -11.29
C ARG A 284 0.70 -13.54 -11.70
N LYS A 285 -0.35 -13.45 -12.51
CA LYS A 285 -1.10 -14.61 -13.02
C LYS A 285 -0.36 -15.42 -14.09
N GLY A 286 0.75 -14.92 -14.62
CA GLY A 286 1.49 -15.55 -15.71
C GLY A 286 0.75 -15.48 -17.07
N ILE A 287 -0.21 -14.56 -17.22
CA ILE A 287 -1.04 -14.41 -18.43
C ILE A 287 -0.30 -13.64 -19.51
N TRP A 288 0.35 -12.55 -19.13
CA TRP A 288 1.05 -11.66 -20.04
C TRP A 288 2.26 -11.03 -19.37
N GLY A 289 3.26 -10.67 -20.17
CA GLY A 289 4.51 -10.07 -19.73
C GLY A 289 5.31 -9.61 -20.94
N THR A 290 6.49 -9.06 -20.70
CA THR A 290 7.44 -8.76 -21.77
C THR A 290 8.13 -10.05 -22.23
N ASP A 291 9.01 -9.95 -23.23
CA ASP A 291 9.92 -11.03 -23.65
C ASP A 291 10.72 -11.64 -22.48
N LYS A 292 10.97 -10.85 -21.43
CA LYS A 292 11.67 -11.28 -20.22
C LYS A 292 10.81 -12.12 -19.27
N THR A 293 9.49 -11.95 -19.24
CA THR A 293 8.60 -12.50 -18.20
C THR A 293 7.45 -13.38 -18.72
N PHE A 294 7.11 -13.30 -20.01
CA PHE A 294 6.05 -14.12 -20.61
C PHE A 294 6.34 -15.62 -20.46
N GLY A 295 5.40 -16.37 -19.86
CA GLY A 295 5.52 -17.81 -19.62
C GLY A 295 6.58 -18.22 -18.58
N ARG A 296 7.16 -17.27 -17.82
CA ARG A 296 8.27 -17.52 -16.89
C ARG A 296 7.93 -17.33 -15.41
N ILE A 297 6.75 -16.77 -15.10
CA ILE A 297 6.28 -16.60 -13.73
C ILE A 297 5.46 -17.83 -13.33
N VAL A 298 6.00 -18.63 -12.42
CA VAL A 298 5.37 -19.89 -11.96
C VAL A 298 5.22 -19.88 -10.44
N THR A 299 4.12 -20.43 -9.96
CA THR A 299 3.88 -20.72 -8.54
C THR A 299 3.68 -22.22 -8.36
N PHE A 300 4.21 -22.78 -7.26
CA PHE A 300 4.09 -24.21 -6.95
C PHE A 300 3.11 -24.49 -5.79
N GLN A 301 2.55 -23.44 -5.17
CA GLN A 301 1.65 -23.58 -4.03
C GLN A 301 0.20 -23.73 -4.49
N ASP A 302 -0.55 -24.58 -3.78
CA ASP A 302 -1.93 -24.99 -4.08
C ASP A 302 -2.95 -23.85 -4.15
#